data_AF-A0A2E6T9C1-F1
#
_entry.id   AF-A0A2E6T9C1-F1
#
_cell.length_a   1.000
_cell.length_b   1.000
_cell.length_c   1.000
_cell.angle_alpha   90.00
_cell.angle_beta   90.00
_cell.angle_gamma   90.00
#
_symmetry.space_group_name_H-M   'P 1'
#
loop_
_entity.id
_entity.type
_entity.pdbx_description
1 polymer ?
#
loop_
_entity_poly.entity_id
_entity_poly.type
_entity_poly.pdbx_seq_one_letter_code
_entity_poly.pdbx_strand_id
1 'polypeptide(L)' 'MIKKTKRHLKDANKTYFEHQKFAFKASFNCLKSSLTAFIHGICPALFEYDTSSSIKKMYRDMQPIYKFLEDKNKN' A
#
# COMPACT_ATOMS: atom_id res chain seq x y z
N MET A 1 -8.99 -3.88 22.12
CA MET A 1 -8.69 -4.20 20.70
C MET A 1 -9.85 -3.92 19.75
N ILE A 2 -11.02 -4.56 19.91
CA ILE A 2 -12.18 -4.38 19.00
C ILE A 2 -12.61 -2.89 18.83
N LYS A 3 -12.69 -2.13 19.94
CA LYS A 3 -13.04 -0.69 19.89
C LYS A 3 -12.03 0.13 19.04
N LYS A 4 -10.73 -0.19 19.14
CA LYS A 4 -9.66 0.47 18.36
C LYS A 4 -9.81 0.16 16.87
N THR A 5 -10.07 -1.11 16.53
CA THR A 5 -10.32 -1.53 15.14
C THR A 5 -11.54 -0.81 14.56
N LYS A 6 -12.66 -0.78 15.27
CA LYS A 6 -13.88 -0.08 14.82
C LYS A 6 -13.63 1.42 14.58
N ARG A 7 -12.90 2.07 15.50
CA ARG A 7 -12.53 3.48 15.33
C ARG A 7 -11.63 3.69 14.11
N HIS A 8 -10.60 2.86 13.93
CA HIS A 8 -9.71 2.96 12.76
C HIS A 8 -10.43 2.77 11.43
N LEU A 9 -11.36 1.81 11.35
CA LEU A 9 -12.18 1.59 10.16
C LEU A 9 -13.11 2.77 9.87
N LYS A 10 -13.72 3.34 10.92
CA LYS A 10 -14.56 4.55 10.80
C LYS A 10 -13.75 5.75 10.32
N ASP A 11 -12.58 5.98 10.92
CA ASP A 11 -11.68 7.06 10.52
C ASP A 11 -11.28 6.86 9.05
N ALA A 12 -10.85 5.66 8.66
CA ALA A 12 -10.46 5.37 7.28
C ALA A 12 -11.64 5.29 6.28
N ASN A 13 -12.88 5.52 6.72
CA ASN A 13 -14.11 5.36 5.94
C ASN A 13 -14.15 4.05 5.13
N LYS A 14 -13.79 2.92 5.75
CA LYS A 14 -13.72 1.60 5.11
C LYS A 14 -14.41 0.54 5.96
N THR A 15 -15.06 -0.41 5.31
CA THR A 15 -15.46 -1.67 5.95
C THR A 15 -14.23 -2.52 6.28
N TYR A 16 -14.39 -3.50 7.17
CA TYR A 16 -13.30 -4.41 7.55
C TYR A 16 -12.67 -5.11 6.33
N PHE A 17 -13.51 -5.66 5.44
CA PHE A 17 -13.04 -6.39 4.27
C PHE A 17 -12.38 -5.50 3.22
N GLU A 18 -12.85 -4.27 3.03
CA GLU A 18 -12.18 -3.31 2.14
C GLU A 18 -10.80 -2.92 2.69
N HIS A 19 -10.70 -2.69 4.00
CA HIS A 19 -9.44 -2.37 4.64
C HIS A 19 -8.46 -3.55 4.56
N GLN A 20 -8.94 -4.76 4.83
CA GLN A 20 -8.16 -5.99 4.74
C GLN A 20 -7.67 -6.25 3.31
N LYS A 21 -8.57 -6.18 2.32
CA LYS A 21 -8.23 -6.36 0.90
C LYS A 21 -7.17 -5.36 0.45
N PHE A 22 -7.30 -4.10 0.86
CA PHE A 22 -6.31 -3.08 0.57
C PHE A 22 -4.95 -3.40 1.20
N ALA A 23 -4.93 -3.74 2.49
CA ALA A 23 -3.70 -4.06 3.21
C ALA A 23 -2.99 -5.29 2.63
N PHE A 24 -3.73 -6.35 2.31
CA PHE A 24 -3.16 -7.56 1.70
C PHE A 24 -2.68 -7.32 0.27
N LYS A 25 -3.41 -6.53 -0.54
CA LYS A 25 -2.92 -6.11 -1.86
C LYS A 25 -1.61 -5.33 -1.76
N ALA A 26 -1.51 -4.39 -0.82
CA ALA A 26 -0.29 -3.63 -0.59
C ALA A 26 0.87 -4.55 -0.15
N SER A 27 0.62 -5.46 0.80
CA SER A 27 1.60 -6.44 1.27
C SER A 27 2.11 -7.33 0.13
N PHE A 28 1.22 -7.86 -0.70
CA PHE A 28 1.59 -8.69 -1.85
C PHE A 28 2.42 -7.91 -2.88
N ASN A 29 2.05 -6.66 -3.16
CA ASN A 29 2.84 -5.80 -4.05
C ASN A 29 4.23 -5.50 -3.47
N CYS A 30 4.34 -5.25 -2.15
CA CYS A 30 5.64 -5.08 -1.49
C CYS A 30 6.50 -6.35 -1.62
N LEU A 31 5.92 -7.53 -1.34
CA LEU A 31 6.63 -8.80 -1.45
C LEU A 31 7.10 -9.06 -2.89
N LYS A 32 6.22 -8.85 -3.87
CA LYS A 32 6.57 -8.97 -5.29
C LYS A 32 7.69 -7.99 -5.68
N SER A 33 7.58 -6.73 -5.26
CA SER A 33 8.58 -5.69 -5.57
C SER A 33 9.93 -5.98 -4.93
N SER A 34 9.92 -6.53 -3.71
CA SER A 34 11.13 -6.99 -3.02
C SER A 34 11.80 -8.11 -3.82
N LEU A 35 11.03 -9.12 -4.25
CA LEU A 35 11.57 -10.23 -5.05
C LEU A 35 12.12 -9.77 -6.40
N THR A 36 11.40 -8.91 -7.12
CA THR A 36 11.87 -8.40 -8.42
C THR A 36 13.11 -7.53 -8.27
N ALA A 37 13.19 -6.68 -7.24
CA ALA A 37 14.36 -5.88 -6.95
C ALA A 37 15.58 -6.75 -6.59
N PHE A 38 15.35 -7.78 -5.79
CA PHE A 38 16.40 -8.72 -5.40
C PHE A 38 16.97 -9.46 -6.61
N ILE A 39 16.10 -10.02 -7.47
CA ILE A 39 16.54 -10.71 -8.70
C ILE A 39 17.24 -9.74 -9.66
N HIS A 40 16.72 -8.52 -9.83
CA HIS A 40 17.35 -7.49 -10.65
C HIS A 40 18.75 -7.11 -10.14
N GLY A 41 18.93 -7.06 -8.81
CA GLY A 41 20.24 -6.84 -8.20
C GLY A 41 21.26 -7.95 -8.47
N ILE A 42 20.80 -9.19 -8.73
CA ILE A 42 21.65 -10.32 -9.15
C ILE A 42 21.88 -10.27 -10.67
N CYS A 43 20.84 -10.01 -11.45
CA CYS A 43 20.89 -9.93 -12.90
C CYS A 43 20.11 -8.70 -13.41
N PRO A 44 20.82 -7.62 -13.79
CA PRO A 44 20.18 -6.36 -14.18
C PRO A 44 19.26 -6.46 -15.41
N ALA A 45 19.46 -7.45 -16.29
CA ALA A 45 18.60 -7.65 -17.47
C ALA A 45 17.20 -8.21 -17.12
N LEU A 46 16.99 -8.67 -15.88
CA LEU A 46 15.69 -9.16 -15.42
C LEU A 46 14.97 -8.07 -14.64
N PHE A 47 13.66 -7.91 -14.88
CA PHE A 47 12.77 -7.03 -14.11
C PHE A 47 13.17 -5.55 -14.09
N GLU A 48 13.80 -5.06 -15.17
CA GLU A 48 14.42 -3.72 -15.29
C GLU A 48 13.59 -2.56 -14.71
N TYR A 49 12.28 -2.54 -14.95
CA TYR A 49 11.39 -1.46 -14.51
C TYR A 49 10.24 -1.92 -13.60
N ASP A 50 10.23 -3.19 -13.20
CA ASP A 50 9.09 -3.78 -12.50
C ASP A 50 8.94 -3.21 -11.10
N THR A 51 10.03 -3.14 -10.35
CA THR A 51 10.05 -2.61 -8.98
C THR A 51 9.64 -1.14 -8.96
N SER A 52 10.24 -0.31 -9.81
CA SER A 52 9.95 1.13 -9.86
C SER A 52 8.51 1.41 -10.31
N SER A 53 8.02 0.68 -11.31
CA SER A 53 6.62 0.76 -11.76
C SER A 53 5.64 0.32 -10.66
N SER A 54 5.96 -0.75 -9.94
CA SER A 54 5.15 -1.25 -8.82
C SER A 54 5.06 -0.23 -7.67
N ILE A 55 6.20 0.36 -7.27
CA ILE A 55 6.25 1.41 -6.24
C ILE A 55 5.41 2.63 -6.66
N LYS A 56 5.56 3.10 -7.91
CA LYS A 56 4.76 4.22 -8.44
C LYS A 56 3.27 3.93 -8.39
N LYS A 57 2.86 2.70 -8.71
CA LYS A 57 1.46 2.27 -8.63
C LYS A 57 0.97 2.24 -7.17
N MET A 58 1.73 1.67 -6.26
CA MET A 58 1.40 1.66 -4.82
C MET A 58 1.27 3.08 -4.26
N TYR A 59 2.19 3.97 -4.62
CA TYR A 59 2.13 5.37 -4.20
C TYR A 59 0.82 6.04 -4.65
N ARG A 60 0.40 5.81 -5.91
CA ARG A 60 -0.88 6.28 -6.43
C ARG A 60 -2.08 5.67 -5.68
N ASP A 61 -2.05 4.37 -5.41
CA ASP A 61 -3.09 3.67 -4.64
C ASP A 61 -3.22 4.21 -3.20
N MET A 62 -2.15 4.75 -2.63
CA MET A 62 -2.11 5.35 -1.28
C MET A 62 -2.52 6.83 -1.25
N GLN A 63 -2.55 7.54 -2.38
CA GLN A 63 -2.90 8.97 -2.44
C GLN A 63 -4.21 9.35 -1.73
N PRO A 64 -5.33 8.60 -1.90
CA PRO A 64 -6.57 8.94 -1.20
C PRO A 64 -6.42 8.88 0.32
N ILE A 65 -5.54 8.02 0.83
CA ILE A 65 -5.27 7.88 2.27
C ILE A 65 -4.48 9.08 2.77
N TYR A 66 -3.46 9.53 2.04
CA TYR A 66 -2.69 10.73 2.40
C TYR A 66 -3.57 11.98 2.42
N LYS A 67 -4.40 12.16 1.40
CA LYS A 67 -5.37 13.26 1.36
C LYS A 67 -6.31 13.23 2.57
N PHE A 68 -6.86 12.06 2.91
CA PHE A 68 -7.70 11.91 4.10
C PHE A 68 -6.96 12.28 5.39
N LEU A 69 -5.70 11.86 5.56
CA LEU A 69 -4.90 12.18 6.75
C LEU A 69 -4.58 13.68 6.83
N GLU A 70 -4.27 14.32 5.70
CA GLU A 70 -4.07 15.77 5.63
C GLU A 70 -5.33 16.54 6.01
N ASP A 71 -6.49 16.16 5.48
CA ASP A 71 -7.78 16.79 5.79
C ASP A 71 -8.15 16.58 7.27
N LYS A 72 -7.84 15.41 7.85
CA LYS A 72 -8.05 15.14 9.28
C LYS A 72 -7.17 16.00 10.18
N ASN A 73 -5.94 16.31 9.78
CA ASN A 73 -4.99 17.10 10.60
C ASN A 73 -5.23 18.61 10.51
N LYS A 74 -6.04 19.08 9.56
CA LYS A 74 -6.42 20.50 9.41
C LYS A 74 -7.67 20.90 10.20
N ASN A 75 -8.44 19.93 10.68
CA ASN A 75 -9.68 20.10 11.47
C ASN A 75 -9.44 19.75 12.94
#